data_AF-A0A354FEP8-F1
#
_entry.id   AF-A0A354FEP8-F1
#
_cell.length_a   1.000
_cell.length_b   1.000
_cell.length_c   1.000
_cell.angle_alpha   90.00
_cell.angle_beta   90.00
_cell.angle_gamma   90.00
#
_symmetry.space_group_name_H-M   'P 1'
#
loop_
_entity.id
_entity.type
_entity.pdbx_description
1 polymer ?
#
loop_
_entity_poly.entity_id
_entity_poly.type
_entity_poly.pdbx_seq_one_letter_code
_entity_poly.pdbx_strand_id
1 'polypeptide(L)' 'EIAELKMKDLNAMDIEGAMRMVEGTARSMGVEVE' A
#
# COMPACT_ATOMS: atom_id res chain seq x y z
N GLU A 1 0.53 7.77 4.29
CA GLU A 1 1.99 8.00 4.28
C GLU A 1 2.81 6.82 3.72
N ILE A 2 2.61 5.58 4.20
CA ILE A 2 3.41 4.40 3.77
C ILE A 2 3.41 4.20 2.24
N ALA A 3 2.26 4.40 1.59
CA ALA A 3 2.13 4.26 0.13
C ALA A 3 2.99 5.26 -0.65
N GLU A 4 3.10 6.51 -0.20
CA GLU A 4 3.93 7.53 -0.85
C GLU A 4 5.42 7.23 -0.70
N LEU A 5 5.84 6.80 0.50
CA LEU A 5 7.23 6.42 0.77
C LEU A 5 7.66 5.21 -0.07
N LYS A 6 6.77 4.22 -0.22
CA LYS A 6 7.03 3.01 -1.01
C LYS A 6 6.76 3.16 -2.50
N MET A 7 6.23 4.29 -2.97
CA MET A 7 5.84 4.47 -4.37
C MET A 7 7.00 4.21 -5.36
N LYS A 8 8.24 4.51 -4.96
CA LYS A 8 9.44 4.25 -5.77
C LYS A 8 9.77 2.76 -5.89
N ASP A 9 9.33 1.95 -4.94
CA ASP A 9 9.56 0.51 -4.87
C ASP A 9 8.38 -0.30 -5.41
N LEU A 10 7.20 0.31 -5.49
CA LEU A 10 5.97 -0.32 -5.94
C LEU A 10 5.76 -0.13 -7.44
N ASN A 11 5.18 -1.13 -8.09
CA ASN A 11 4.77 -1.03 -9.50
C ASN A 11 3.37 -0.39 -9.64
N ALA A 12 3.09 0.64 -8.85
CA ALA A 12 1.80 1.32 -8.85
C ALA A 12 1.80 2.48 -9.85
N MET A 13 0.68 2.67 -10.54
CA MET A 13 0.51 3.77 -11.50
C MET A 13 0.19 5.11 -10.82
N ASP A 14 -0.44 5.04 -9.64
CA ASP A 14 -0.85 6.17 -8.82
C ASP A 14 -0.81 5.80 -7.33
N ILE A 15 -1.00 6.81 -6.47
CA ILE A 15 -0.99 6.61 -5.01
C ILE A 15 -2.16 5.75 -4.55
N GLU A 16 -3.33 5.80 -5.20
CA GLU A 16 -4.47 4.95 -4.86
C GLU A 16 -4.17 3.46 -5.09
N GLY A 17 -3.50 3.13 -6.20
CA GLY A 17 -2.98 1.80 -6.49
C GLY A 17 -1.96 1.35 -5.46
N ALA A 18 -1.02 2.23 -5.09
CA ALA A 18 -0.05 1.93 -4.04
C ALA A 18 -0.72 1.69 -2.67
N MET A 19 -1.75 2.48 -2.32
CA MET A 19 -2.52 2.29 -1.09
C MET A 19 -3.21 0.92 -1.07
N ARG A 20 -3.87 0.50 -2.16
CA ARG A 20 -4.50 -0.83 -2.26
C ARG A 20 -3.49 -1.98 -2.13
N MET A 21 -2.29 -1.83 -2.69
CA MET A 21 -1.22 -2.84 -2.56
C MET A 21 -0.75 -2.98 -1.11
N VAL A 22 -0.58 -1.86 -0.41
CA VAL A 22 -0.20 -1.83 1.01
C VAL A 22 -1.32 -2.39 1.89
N GLU A 23 -2.57 -2.01 1.63
CA GLU A 23 -3.75 -2.52 2.33
C GLU A 23 -3.90 -4.03 2.17
N GLY A 24 -3.73 -4.57 0.96
CA GLY A 24 -3.77 -6.01 0.71
C GLY A 24 -2.73 -6.77 1.53
N THR A 25 -1.53 -6.19 1.66
CA THR A 25 -0.45 -6.77 2.49
C THR A 25 -0.83 -6.74 3.97
N ALA A 26 -1.31 -5.59 4.48
CA ALA A 26 -1.74 -5.44 5.86
C ALA A 26 -2.87 -6.42 6.21
N ARG A 27 -3.86 -6.57 5.31
CA ARG A 27 -4.96 -7.52 5.46
C ARG A 27 -4.48 -8.97 5.54
N SER A 28 -3.53 -9.39 4.69
CA SER A 28 -2.95 -10.74 4.75
C SER A 28 -2.17 -10.99 6.05
N MET A 29 -1.63 -9.94 6.66
CA MET A 29 -0.98 -10.00 7.97
C MET A 29 -1.97 -9.91 9.15
N GLY A 30 -3.27 -9.73 8.88
CA GLY A 30 -4.29 -9.54 9.91
C GLY A 30 -4.22 -8.18 10.60
N VAL A 31 -3.61 -7.18 9.96
CA VAL A 31 -3.50 -5.80 10.45
C VAL A 31 -4.65 -4.99 9.86
N GLU A 32 -5.41 -4.34 10.74
CA GLU A 32 -6.46 -3.39 10.36
C GLU A 32 -5.81 -2.05 9.94
N VAL A 33 -6.26 -1.50 8.81
CA VAL A 33 -5.74 -0.26 8.23
C VAL A 33 -6.80 0.82 8.43
N GLU A 34 -6.42 1.92 9.11
CA GLU A 34 -7.22 3.15 9.30
C GLU A 34 -6.59 4.34 8.60
#